data_AF-A0A0S7YDB6-F1
#
_entry.id   AF-A0A0S7YDB6-F1
#
_cell.length_a   1.000
_cell.length_b   1.000
_cell.length_c   1.000
_cell.angle_alpha   90.00
_cell.angle_beta   90.00
_cell.angle_gamma   90.00
#
_symmetry.space_group_name_H-M   'P 1'
#
loop_
_entity.id
_entity.type
_entity.pdbx_description
1 polymer ?
#
loop_
_entity_poly.entity_id
_entity_poly.type
_entity_poly.pdbx_seq_one_letter_code
_entity_poly.pdbx_strand_id
1 'polypeptide(L)'
;MSRIIIDKRYKVLRKLGTGAHGTVYKVRDGNNNKVIALKILSKKKISSETMQRFKREFKLLAGLQHPNLCAVYDFGILKDGRNYFTMEYIDGENIFQASKGLSYKKMYSWIVQLCRALQYIHSKGLIHYDIKPGNVLIQYVDNTPCVKLMDFGLAGEQRIRGGIIIRGTFPYIAPEIIKGLAVDHRADLYSLGVLLYKIFTKKSFKVKDETSFTRLLQQQQARFSKPLSRIARGIPKRLERLIVQLCSFEPATRFSRANEIIGEINKLSRLKFEFETEKTLESYLMSSKFVGREKEMELLTSLYEKARKGEGKVVLITGDAGIGKSRLLREFKIVTQLKHSHSFIGYAHRDKTGPLDPFYAIFSELINYLGKGLDLSRTKKLRLPLAVLFRIFPDLTDGHLRKNLPKLVSLEPKQEKLRNFEALSELIGYCASNLGEFVILLEDLHWADDLTIQFLKYLGRNITDRNIFICGTCRR
;
A
#
# COMPACT_ATOMS: atom_id res chain seq x y z
N MET A 1 -17.77 18.87 -13.71
CA MET A 1 -17.11 17.57 -13.99
C MET A 1 -17.46 16.59 -12.88
N SER A 2 -18.12 15.49 -13.20
CA SER A 2 -18.51 14.46 -12.24
C SER A 2 -17.27 13.91 -11.52
N ARG A 3 -17.21 14.05 -10.20
CA ARG A 3 -16.11 13.55 -9.37
C ARG A 3 -16.20 12.01 -9.35
N ILE A 4 -15.33 11.34 -10.11
CA ILE A 4 -15.19 9.89 -10.07
C ILE A 4 -14.73 9.50 -8.66
N ILE A 5 -15.45 8.58 -8.02
CA ILE A 5 -15.09 8.03 -6.70
C ILE A 5 -14.91 6.53 -6.89
N ILE A 6 -13.71 6.05 -6.60
CA ILE A 6 -13.35 4.63 -6.65
C ILE A 6 -13.66 4.00 -5.29
N ASP A 7 -14.30 2.84 -5.33
CA ASP A 7 -14.71 2.07 -4.16
C ASP A 7 -15.45 2.89 -3.09
N LYS A 8 -16.21 3.90 -3.54
CA LYS A 8 -16.95 4.82 -2.69
C LYS A 8 -16.11 5.52 -1.59
N ARG A 9 -14.78 5.45 -1.61
CA ARG A 9 -13.90 6.09 -0.62
C ARG A 9 -12.87 7.01 -1.26
N TYR A 10 -12.36 6.62 -2.42
CA TYR A 10 -11.22 7.29 -3.04
C TYR A 10 -11.68 8.25 -4.12
N LYS A 11 -11.69 9.55 -3.78
CA LYS A 11 -12.03 10.60 -4.75
C LYS A 11 -10.89 10.79 -5.73
N VAL A 12 -11.14 10.53 -7.01
CA VAL A 12 -10.13 10.72 -8.07
C VAL A 12 -9.83 12.20 -8.23
N LEU A 13 -8.55 12.55 -8.10
CA LEU A 13 -8.02 13.89 -8.37
C LEU A 13 -7.49 13.97 -9.80
N ARG A 14 -6.70 12.99 -10.23
CA ARG A 14 -6.13 12.92 -11.58
C ARG A 14 -5.69 11.49 -11.93
N LYS A 15 -5.79 11.09 -13.20
CA LYS A 15 -5.12 9.89 -13.70
C LYS A 15 -3.62 10.14 -13.83
N LEU A 16 -2.78 9.31 -13.22
CA LEU A 16 -1.32 9.43 -13.28
C LEU A 16 -0.72 8.68 -14.46
N GLY A 17 -1.32 7.56 -14.86
CA GLY A 17 -0.89 6.81 -16.03
C GLY A 17 -1.62 5.47 -16.18
N THR A 18 -1.50 4.87 -17.35
CA THR A 18 -1.91 3.48 -17.60
C THR A 18 -0.69 2.72 -18.10
N GLY A 19 -0.38 1.59 -17.48
CA GLY A 19 0.65 0.66 -17.92
C GLY A 19 0.09 -0.75 -18.09
N ALA A 20 0.95 -1.71 -18.45
CA ALA A 20 0.56 -3.11 -18.65
C ALA A 20 -0.20 -3.71 -17.45
N HIS A 21 0.18 -3.33 -16.23
CA HIS A 21 -0.35 -3.90 -14.98
C HIS A 21 -1.53 -3.16 -14.37
N GLY A 22 -1.94 -2.04 -14.95
CA GLY A 22 -3.08 -1.31 -14.40
C GLY A 22 -3.06 0.17 -14.71
N THR A 23 -4.08 0.84 -14.19
CA THR A 23 -4.18 2.30 -14.22
C THR A 23 -3.98 2.86 -12.83
N VAL A 24 -3.11 3.88 -12.73
CA VAL A 24 -2.80 4.56 -11.48
C VAL A 24 -3.48 5.92 -11.45
N TYR A 25 -4.08 6.25 -10.32
CA TYR A 25 -4.79 7.50 -10.06
C TYR A 25 -4.19 8.18 -8.83
N LYS A 26 -4.06 9.50 -8.88
CA LYS A 26 -3.93 10.34 -7.69
C LYS A 26 -5.33 10.49 -7.11
N VAL A 27 -5.51 10.08 -5.86
CA VAL A 27 -6.80 10.11 -5.17
C VAL A 27 -6.67 10.82 -3.84
N ARG A 28 -7.78 11.34 -3.34
CA ARG A 28 -7.92 11.76 -1.93
C ARG A 28 -8.71 10.69 -1.20
N ASP A 29 -8.12 10.15 -0.13
CA ASP A 29 -8.79 9.21 0.77
C ASP A 29 -9.88 9.94 1.56
N GLY A 30 -11.12 9.47 1.48
CA GLY A 30 -12.25 10.05 2.20
C GLY A 30 -12.17 9.88 3.73
N ASN A 31 -11.36 8.95 4.24
CA ASN A 31 -11.30 8.67 5.67
C ASN A 31 -10.43 9.68 6.44
N ASN A 32 -9.30 10.09 5.86
CA ASN A 32 -8.30 10.95 6.53
C ASN A 32 -7.87 12.15 5.67
N ASN A 33 -8.54 12.39 4.53
CA ASN A 33 -8.23 13.44 3.56
C ASN A 33 -6.80 13.39 2.96
N LYS A 34 -6.04 12.31 3.18
CA LYS A 34 -4.68 12.16 2.67
C LYS A 34 -4.70 11.97 1.15
N VAL A 35 -3.75 12.59 0.46
CA VAL A 35 -3.50 12.37 -0.97
C VAL A 35 -2.63 11.13 -1.13
N ILE A 36 -3.11 10.15 -1.89
CA ILE A 36 -2.46 8.85 -2.11
C ILE A 36 -2.55 8.45 -3.58
N ALA A 37 -1.74 7.46 -3.98
CA ALA A 37 -1.86 6.83 -5.28
C ALA A 37 -2.71 5.55 -5.16
N LEU A 38 -3.61 5.32 -6.11
CA LEU A 38 -4.45 4.12 -6.19
C LEU A 38 -4.22 3.45 -7.54
N LYS A 39 -3.79 2.19 -7.54
CA LYS A 39 -3.57 1.39 -8.75
C LYS A 39 -4.67 0.35 -8.88
N ILE A 40 -5.44 0.45 -9.97
CA ILE A 40 -6.43 -0.56 -10.38
C ILE A 40 -5.74 -1.54 -11.32
N LEU A 41 -5.77 -2.82 -11.00
CA LEU A 41 -5.15 -3.87 -11.82
C LEU A 41 -6.00 -4.20 -13.05
N SER A 42 -5.32 -4.49 -14.17
CA SER A 42 -5.96 -4.68 -15.49
C SER A 42 -6.81 -5.96 -15.62
N LYS A 43 -6.61 -6.97 -14.77
CA LYS A 43 -7.23 -8.30 -14.93
C LYS A 43 -8.54 -8.42 -14.16
N LYS A 44 -9.64 -8.72 -14.89
CA LYS A 44 -11.01 -8.89 -14.35
C LYS A 44 -11.25 -10.23 -13.63
N LYS A 45 -10.49 -11.28 -13.94
CA LYS A 45 -10.58 -12.59 -13.29
C LYS A 45 -9.17 -13.11 -13.01
N ILE A 46 -8.90 -13.27 -11.73
CA ILE A 46 -7.69 -13.91 -11.22
C ILE A 46 -8.13 -15.32 -10.79
N SER A 47 -7.40 -16.38 -11.16
CA SER A 47 -7.71 -17.73 -10.62
C SER A 47 -7.65 -17.69 -9.08
N SER A 48 -8.32 -18.61 -8.40
CA SER A 48 -8.25 -18.72 -6.94
C SER A 48 -6.79 -18.81 -6.44
N GLU A 49 -5.91 -19.54 -7.15
CA GLU A 49 -4.49 -19.62 -6.78
C GLU A 49 -3.75 -18.31 -7.00
N THR A 50 -4.02 -17.61 -8.11
CA THR A 50 -3.36 -16.32 -8.40
C THR A 50 -3.84 -15.24 -7.42
N MET A 51 -5.08 -15.33 -6.94
CA MET A 51 -5.63 -14.44 -5.91
C MET A 51 -4.97 -14.72 -4.56
N GLN A 52 -4.79 -15.99 -4.18
CA GLN A 52 -4.06 -16.34 -2.95
C GLN A 52 -2.61 -15.87 -2.99
N ARG A 53 -1.93 -15.98 -4.14
CA ARG A 53 -0.57 -15.42 -4.31
C ARG A 53 -0.55 -13.91 -4.17
N PHE A 54 -1.45 -13.20 -4.85
CA PHE A 54 -1.57 -11.75 -4.73
C PHE A 54 -1.82 -11.30 -3.29
N LYS A 55 -2.72 -12.00 -2.58
CA LYS A 55 -3.04 -11.78 -1.17
C LYS A 55 -1.82 -11.97 -0.25
N ARG A 56 -1.02 -13.02 -0.48
CA ARG A 56 0.23 -13.26 0.25
C ARG A 56 1.28 -12.19 -0.05
N GLU A 57 1.45 -11.84 -1.32
CA GLU A 57 2.38 -10.79 -1.75
C GLU A 57 1.98 -9.43 -1.15
N PHE A 58 0.69 -9.07 -1.18
CA PHE A 58 0.21 -7.83 -0.56
C PHE A 58 0.50 -7.78 0.94
N LYS A 59 0.23 -8.85 1.69
CA LYS A 59 0.49 -8.90 3.13
C LYS A 59 1.97 -8.66 3.44
N LEU A 60 2.87 -9.25 2.65
CA LEU A 60 4.30 -9.01 2.80
C LEU A 60 4.64 -7.53 2.56
N LEU A 61 4.07 -6.92 1.52
CA LEU A 61 4.38 -5.54 1.14
C LEU A 61 3.80 -4.49 2.09
N ALA A 62 2.58 -4.69 2.58
CA ALA A 62 1.96 -3.81 3.57
C ALA A 62 2.74 -3.79 4.91
N GLY A 63 3.50 -4.86 5.18
CA GLY A 63 4.39 -4.94 6.34
C GLY A 63 5.74 -4.24 6.16
N LEU A 64 6.10 -3.83 4.94
CA LEU A 64 7.38 -3.22 4.67
C LEU A 64 7.31 -1.70 4.79
N GLN A 65 8.19 -1.16 5.63
CA GLN A 65 8.39 0.26 5.78
C GLN A 65 9.87 0.53 5.59
N HIS A 66 10.22 1.41 4.66
CA HIS A 66 11.60 1.84 4.45
C HIS A 66 11.60 3.21 3.77
N PRO A 67 12.48 4.16 4.16
CA PRO A 67 12.53 5.51 3.60
C PRO A 67 12.58 5.53 2.06
N ASN A 68 13.32 4.59 1.48
CA ASN A 68 13.52 4.48 0.04
C ASN A 68 12.60 3.49 -0.68
N LEU A 69 11.56 2.98 -0.01
CA LEU A 69 10.49 2.21 -0.63
C LEU A 69 9.19 3.02 -0.64
N CYS A 70 8.40 2.83 -1.70
CA CYS A 70 7.02 3.29 -1.75
C CYS A 70 6.18 2.46 -0.77
N ALA A 71 5.57 3.11 0.21
CA ALA A 71 4.72 2.43 1.18
C ALA A 71 3.38 2.01 0.55
N VAL A 72 2.95 0.78 0.82
CA VAL A 72 1.64 0.26 0.43
C VAL A 72 0.70 0.36 1.65
N TYR A 73 -0.50 0.90 1.45
CA TYR A 73 -1.40 1.25 2.57
C TYR A 73 -2.63 0.35 2.67
N ASP A 74 -3.35 0.15 1.57
CA ASP A 74 -4.63 -0.56 1.60
C ASP A 74 -4.83 -1.35 0.30
N PHE A 75 -5.74 -2.34 0.33
CA PHE A 75 -6.19 -3.03 -0.87
C PHE A 75 -7.69 -3.27 -0.83
N GLY A 76 -8.27 -3.46 -2.00
CA GLY A 76 -9.67 -3.83 -2.12
C GLY A 76 -9.99 -4.42 -3.48
N ILE A 77 -11.28 -4.72 -3.64
CA ILE A 77 -11.82 -5.31 -4.86
C ILE A 77 -12.98 -4.45 -5.30
N LEU A 78 -12.92 -3.95 -6.53
CA LEU A 78 -14.01 -3.19 -7.12
C LEU A 78 -15.21 -4.09 -7.39
N LYS A 79 -16.39 -3.48 -7.50
CA LYS A 79 -17.65 -4.18 -7.84
C LYS A 79 -17.56 -5.04 -9.11
N ASP A 80 -16.69 -4.67 -10.04
CA ASP A 80 -16.48 -5.41 -11.29
C ASP A 80 -15.41 -6.53 -11.18
N GLY A 81 -14.98 -6.85 -9.96
CA GLY A 81 -14.04 -7.92 -9.64
C GLY A 81 -12.57 -7.54 -9.79
N ARG A 82 -12.24 -6.33 -10.25
CA ARG A 82 -10.83 -5.89 -10.36
C ARG A 82 -10.27 -5.54 -8.99
N ASN A 83 -9.07 -6.03 -8.72
CA ASN A 83 -8.34 -5.63 -7.53
C ASN A 83 -7.77 -4.22 -7.68
N TYR A 84 -7.70 -3.50 -6.58
CA TYR A 84 -6.92 -2.28 -6.47
C TYR A 84 -6.10 -2.30 -5.19
N PHE A 85 -5.04 -1.50 -5.16
CA PHE A 85 -4.33 -1.17 -3.94
C PHE A 85 -3.95 0.29 -3.91
N THR A 86 -3.76 0.81 -2.71
CA THR A 86 -3.33 2.18 -2.45
C THR A 86 -1.91 2.21 -1.91
N MET A 87 -1.20 3.27 -2.25
CA MET A 87 0.21 3.45 -1.93
C MET A 87 0.54 4.93 -1.76
N GLU A 88 1.73 5.19 -1.23
CA GLU A 88 2.31 6.53 -1.13
C GLU A 88 2.21 7.26 -2.48
N TYR A 89 1.63 8.46 -2.47
CA TYR A 89 1.74 9.34 -3.63
C TYR A 89 3.09 10.03 -3.58
N ILE A 90 3.94 9.70 -4.55
CA ILE A 90 5.27 10.30 -4.70
C ILE A 90 5.17 11.38 -5.76
N ASP A 91 5.34 12.63 -5.35
CA ASP A 91 5.40 13.78 -6.27
C ASP A 91 6.83 13.93 -6.78
N GLY A 92 7.20 13.07 -7.72
CA GLY A 92 8.57 12.96 -8.20
C GLY A 92 8.64 12.56 -9.66
N GLU A 93 9.80 12.81 -10.26
CA GLU A 93 10.10 12.40 -11.62
C GLU A 93 10.76 11.02 -11.63
N ASN A 94 10.56 10.25 -12.70
CA ASN A 94 11.31 9.01 -12.86
C ASN A 94 12.81 9.28 -12.99
N ILE A 95 13.63 8.39 -12.42
CA ILE A 95 15.09 8.58 -12.28
C ILE A 95 15.81 8.90 -13.59
N PHE A 96 15.32 8.40 -14.73
CA PHE A 96 15.94 8.67 -16.03
C PHE A 96 15.65 10.08 -16.54
N GLN A 97 14.47 10.64 -16.25
CA GLN A 97 14.17 12.03 -16.57
C GLN A 97 14.88 12.96 -15.59
N ALA A 98 14.80 12.65 -14.29
CA ALA A 98 15.44 13.44 -13.24
C ALA A 98 16.97 13.52 -13.38
N SER A 99 17.61 12.50 -13.97
CA SER A 99 19.07 12.48 -14.17
C SER A 99 19.56 13.36 -15.33
N LYS A 100 18.65 13.88 -16.17
CA LYS A 100 19.03 14.76 -17.29
C LYS A 100 19.68 16.02 -16.76
N GLY A 101 20.87 16.33 -17.27
CA GLY A 101 21.63 17.52 -16.87
C GLY A 101 22.35 17.40 -15.53
N LEU A 102 22.21 16.28 -14.80
CA LEU A 102 22.94 16.08 -13.55
C LEU A 102 24.38 15.58 -13.77
N SER A 103 25.26 16.00 -12.87
CA SER A 103 26.60 15.45 -12.77
C SER A 103 26.58 14.05 -12.17
N TYR A 104 27.58 13.23 -12.52
CA TYR A 104 27.72 11.89 -11.94
C TYR A 104 27.78 11.90 -10.42
N LYS A 105 28.43 12.91 -9.83
CA LYS A 105 28.53 13.08 -8.37
C LYS A 105 27.16 13.18 -7.69
N LYS A 106 26.22 13.95 -8.25
CA LYS A 106 24.87 14.08 -7.69
C LYS A 106 24.12 12.75 -7.69
N MET A 107 24.31 11.95 -8.75
CA MET A 107 23.67 10.64 -8.90
C MET A 107 24.18 9.57 -7.92
N TYR A 108 25.37 9.71 -7.33
CA TYR A 108 25.87 8.73 -6.35
C TYR A 108 24.95 8.59 -5.14
N SER A 109 24.42 9.71 -4.63
CA SER A 109 23.45 9.69 -3.54
C SER A 109 22.19 8.89 -3.87
N TRP A 110 21.77 8.89 -5.15
CA TRP A 110 20.59 8.15 -5.60
C TRP A 110 20.88 6.66 -5.68
N ILE A 111 22.07 6.29 -6.18
CA ILE A 111 22.52 4.89 -6.22
C ILE A 111 22.57 4.31 -4.81
N VAL A 112 23.12 5.07 -3.85
CA VAL A 112 23.18 4.65 -2.44
C VAL A 112 21.79 4.41 -1.86
N GLN A 113 20.86 5.34 -2.06
CA GLN A 113 19.47 5.19 -1.59
C GLN A 113 18.75 3.98 -2.22
N LEU A 114 18.98 3.72 -3.52
CA LEU A 114 18.48 2.50 -4.17
C LEU A 114 19.10 1.23 -3.59
N CYS A 115 20.40 1.23 -3.31
CA CYS A 115 21.09 0.08 -2.73
C CYS A 115 20.55 -0.24 -1.34
N ARG A 116 20.22 0.76 -0.51
CA ARG A 116 19.56 0.56 0.79
C ARG A 116 18.19 -0.08 0.65
N ALA A 117 17.35 0.43 -0.26
CA ALA A 117 16.05 -0.18 -0.55
C ALA A 117 16.17 -1.65 -0.98
N LEU A 118 17.11 -1.96 -1.88
CA LEU A 118 17.38 -3.32 -2.36
C LEU A 118 17.91 -4.21 -1.23
N GLN A 119 18.91 -3.72 -0.47
CA GLN A 119 19.49 -4.43 0.67
C GLN A 119 18.42 -4.83 1.68
N TYR A 120 17.50 -3.91 1.96
CA TYR A 120 16.39 -4.13 2.87
C TYR A 120 15.44 -5.22 2.36
N ILE A 121 14.93 -5.15 1.13
CA ILE A 121 14.02 -6.20 0.61
C ILE A 121 14.73 -7.55 0.45
N HIS A 122 16.01 -7.56 0.04
CA HIS A 122 16.82 -8.77 -0.11
C HIS A 122 17.05 -9.46 1.23
N SER A 123 17.27 -8.69 2.30
CA SER A 123 17.38 -9.23 3.67
C SER A 123 16.12 -9.95 4.16
N LYS A 124 14.96 -9.61 3.58
CA LYS A 124 13.67 -10.25 3.88
C LYS A 124 13.38 -11.45 2.95
N GLY A 125 14.33 -11.83 2.12
CA GLY A 125 14.20 -12.91 1.14
C GLY A 125 13.34 -12.56 -0.08
N LEU A 126 13.13 -11.26 -0.33
CA LEU A 126 12.31 -10.78 -1.44
C LEU A 126 13.20 -10.31 -2.59
N ILE A 127 12.75 -10.58 -3.82
CA ILE A 127 13.37 -10.12 -5.06
C ILE A 127 12.36 -9.22 -5.77
N HIS A 128 12.78 -8.05 -6.25
CA HIS A 128 11.90 -7.09 -6.89
C HIS A 128 11.46 -7.53 -8.29
N TYR A 129 12.36 -8.09 -9.09
CA TYR A 129 12.16 -8.56 -10.47
C TYR A 129 11.88 -7.48 -11.54
N ASP A 130 11.74 -6.20 -11.19
CA ASP A 130 11.32 -5.17 -12.16
C ASP A 130 12.00 -3.82 -11.92
N ILE A 131 13.28 -3.82 -11.58
CA ILE A 131 14.08 -2.59 -11.45
C ILE A 131 14.23 -1.96 -12.84
N LYS A 132 13.60 -0.80 -13.04
CA LYS A 132 13.61 -0.02 -14.29
C LYS A 132 13.30 1.46 -13.99
N PRO A 133 13.53 2.38 -14.93
CA PRO A 133 13.33 3.81 -14.68
C PRO A 133 11.94 4.16 -14.18
N GLY A 134 10.90 3.56 -14.76
CA GLY A 134 9.50 3.82 -14.38
C GLY A 134 9.13 3.39 -12.96
N ASN A 135 9.96 2.57 -12.30
CA ASN A 135 9.73 2.09 -10.93
C ASN A 135 10.66 2.77 -9.92
N VAL A 136 11.42 3.78 -10.33
CA VAL A 136 12.28 4.57 -9.44
C VAL A 136 11.96 6.04 -9.60
N LEU A 137 11.39 6.65 -8.57
CA LEU A 137 11.04 8.06 -8.55
C LEU A 137 12.01 8.86 -7.68
N ILE A 138 12.27 10.09 -8.10
CA ILE A 138 13.06 11.08 -7.39
C ILE A 138 12.12 12.20 -6.96
N GLN A 139 11.90 12.30 -5.66
CA GLN A 139 11.17 13.40 -5.03
C GLN A 139 12.18 14.34 -4.38
N TYR A 140 11.92 15.64 -4.37
CA TYR A 140 12.70 16.59 -3.57
C TYR A 140 11.89 16.99 -2.35
N VAL A 141 12.46 16.77 -1.16
CA VAL A 141 11.90 17.19 0.12
C VAL A 141 12.93 18.14 0.73
N ASP A 142 12.54 19.39 0.97
CA ASP A 142 13.43 20.45 1.47
C ASP A 142 14.73 20.56 0.66
N ASN A 143 14.61 20.58 -0.67
CA ASN A 143 15.70 20.58 -1.64
C ASN A 143 16.64 19.35 -1.60
N THR A 144 16.30 18.33 -0.82
CA THR A 144 17.09 17.09 -0.71
C THR A 144 16.43 15.98 -1.54
N PRO A 145 17.18 15.28 -2.42
CA PRO A 145 16.63 14.22 -3.23
C PRO A 145 16.34 12.97 -2.39
N CYS A 146 15.10 12.53 -2.39
CA CYS A 146 14.62 11.27 -1.84
C CYS A 146 14.29 10.30 -2.98
N VAL A 147 14.98 9.16 -3.01
CA VAL A 147 14.69 8.09 -3.97
C VAL A 147 13.63 7.17 -3.41
N LYS A 148 12.61 6.87 -4.22
CA LYS A 148 11.53 5.94 -3.90
C LYS A 148 11.46 4.83 -4.95
N LEU A 149 11.70 3.61 -4.51
CA LEU A 149 11.52 2.40 -5.31
C LEU A 149 10.08 1.89 -5.14
N MET A 150 9.37 1.68 -6.25
CA MET A 150 7.95 1.36 -6.30
C MET A 150 7.66 0.09 -7.12
N ASP A 151 6.43 -0.41 -7.05
CA ASP A 151 5.94 -1.54 -7.86
C ASP A 151 6.70 -2.86 -7.67
N PHE A 152 7.27 -3.09 -6.49
CA PHE A 152 7.86 -4.36 -6.10
C PHE A 152 6.79 -5.37 -5.66
N GLY A 153 6.95 -6.63 -6.05
CA GLY A 153 6.16 -7.75 -5.52
C GLY A 153 4.69 -7.91 -5.97
N LEU A 154 4.05 -6.96 -6.68
CA LEU A 154 2.63 -7.10 -7.12
C LEU A 154 2.41 -7.07 -8.63
N ALA A 155 3.43 -6.71 -9.41
CA ALA A 155 3.24 -6.25 -10.77
C ALA A 155 4.43 -6.51 -11.69
N GLY A 156 5.21 -7.58 -11.48
CA GLY A 156 6.13 -8.02 -12.52
C GLY A 156 5.34 -8.58 -13.71
N GLU A 157 5.65 -8.18 -14.94
CA GLU A 157 5.10 -8.85 -16.13
C GLU A 157 5.44 -10.33 -16.01
N GLN A 158 4.42 -11.18 -15.85
CA GLN A 158 4.59 -12.63 -15.87
C GLN A 158 4.17 -13.13 -17.23
N ARG A 159 5.15 -13.49 -18.04
CA ARG A 159 4.94 -14.12 -19.35
C ARG A 159 5.33 -15.58 -19.23
N ILE A 160 4.43 -16.48 -19.62
CA ILE A 160 4.79 -17.89 -19.84
C ILE A 160 5.24 -17.99 -21.28
N ARG A 161 6.49 -18.42 -21.49
CA ARG A 161 7.04 -18.68 -22.82
C ARG A 161 7.79 -20.01 -22.75
N GLY A 162 7.31 -21.01 -23.48
CA GLY A 162 7.89 -22.36 -23.48
C GLY A 162 7.89 -23.05 -22.10
N GLY A 163 6.86 -22.83 -21.28
CA GLY A 163 6.76 -23.41 -19.92
C GLY A 163 7.51 -22.63 -18.83
N ILE A 164 8.35 -21.66 -19.18
CA ILE A 164 9.12 -20.84 -18.24
C ILE A 164 8.33 -19.58 -17.88
N ILE A 165 8.20 -19.29 -16.58
CA ILE A 165 7.62 -18.04 -16.07
C ILE A 165 8.71 -16.98 -16.03
N ILE A 166 8.61 -15.98 -16.90
CA ILE A 166 9.53 -14.84 -16.91
C ILE A 166 8.90 -13.66 -16.23
N ARG A 167 9.62 -13.09 -15.26
CA ARG A 167 9.26 -11.90 -14.50
C ARG A 167 10.11 -10.71 -14.92
N GLY A 168 9.47 -9.56 -15.10
CA GLY A 168 10.13 -8.26 -15.29
C GLY A 168 10.03 -7.70 -16.70
N THR A 169 10.61 -6.52 -16.89
CA THR A 169 10.53 -5.77 -18.15
C THR A 169 11.86 -5.82 -18.92
N PHE A 170 11.83 -6.27 -20.18
CA PHE A 170 13.03 -6.19 -21.02
C PHE A 170 13.37 -4.72 -21.34
N PRO A 171 14.66 -4.32 -21.36
CA PRO A 171 15.87 -5.13 -21.29
C PRO A 171 16.47 -5.34 -19.90
N TYR A 172 15.76 -5.02 -18.81
CA TYR A 172 16.31 -5.06 -17.46
C TYR A 172 16.33 -6.48 -16.85
N ILE A 173 15.62 -7.43 -17.45
CA ILE A 173 15.53 -8.83 -17.00
C ILE A 173 16.92 -9.48 -17.00
N ALA A 174 17.29 -10.12 -15.89
CA ALA A 174 18.56 -10.83 -15.77
C ALA A 174 18.64 -12.08 -16.67
N PRO A 175 19.82 -12.45 -17.21
CA PRO A 175 19.97 -13.60 -18.11
C PRO A 175 19.46 -14.92 -17.54
N GLU A 176 19.68 -15.18 -16.26
CA GLU A 176 19.22 -16.38 -15.56
C GLU A 176 17.69 -16.50 -15.53
N ILE A 177 16.94 -15.38 -15.46
CA ILE A 177 15.48 -15.37 -15.57
C ILE A 177 15.05 -15.76 -16.99
N ILE A 178 15.73 -15.23 -18.01
CA ILE A 178 15.42 -15.54 -19.43
C ILE A 178 15.72 -17.01 -19.74
N LYS A 179 16.76 -17.57 -19.13
CA LYS A 179 17.17 -18.98 -19.27
C LYS A 179 16.33 -19.94 -18.42
N GLY A 180 15.48 -19.44 -17.52
CA GLY A 180 14.71 -20.28 -16.59
C GLY A 180 15.57 -21.01 -15.55
N LEU A 181 16.74 -20.45 -15.20
CA LEU A 181 17.62 -20.99 -14.16
C LEU A 181 17.16 -20.57 -12.77
N ALA A 182 17.79 -21.12 -11.72
CA ALA A 182 17.57 -20.66 -10.36
C ALA A 182 17.89 -19.15 -10.22
N VAL A 183 17.01 -18.40 -9.56
CA VAL A 183 17.11 -16.94 -9.45
C VAL A 183 17.20 -16.55 -7.98
N ASP A 184 18.19 -15.73 -7.65
CA ASP A 184 18.30 -15.06 -6.36
C ASP A 184 18.29 -13.52 -6.52
N HIS A 185 18.52 -12.79 -5.43
CA HIS A 185 18.49 -11.33 -5.38
C HIS A 185 19.52 -10.65 -6.28
N ARG A 186 20.56 -11.35 -6.75
CA ARG A 186 21.55 -10.81 -7.71
C ARG A 186 20.95 -10.51 -9.08
N ALA A 187 19.74 -11.02 -9.36
CA ALA A 187 18.98 -10.61 -10.54
C ALA A 187 18.57 -9.13 -10.47
N ASP A 188 18.18 -8.60 -9.30
CA ASP A 188 17.88 -7.17 -9.15
C ASP A 188 19.13 -6.32 -9.30
N LEU A 189 20.30 -6.83 -8.89
CA LEU A 189 21.58 -6.15 -9.07
C LEU A 189 21.97 -6.04 -10.54
N TYR A 190 21.67 -7.07 -11.35
CA TYR A 190 21.79 -6.98 -12.80
C TYR A 190 20.87 -5.90 -13.36
N SER A 191 19.59 -5.92 -12.98
CA SER A 191 18.62 -4.91 -13.43
C SER A 191 19.04 -3.48 -13.03
N LEU A 192 19.62 -3.31 -11.83
CA LEU A 192 20.25 -2.06 -11.41
C LEU A 192 21.41 -1.67 -12.34
N GLY A 193 22.30 -2.60 -12.69
CA GLY A 193 23.36 -2.37 -13.68
C GLY A 193 22.82 -1.85 -15.02
N VAL A 194 21.77 -2.48 -15.55
CA VAL A 194 21.11 -2.05 -16.81
C VAL A 194 20.49 -0.65 -16.65
N LEU A 195 19.88 -0.35 -15.50
CA LEU A 195 19.33 0.96 -15.17
C LEU A 195 20.43 2.04 -15.13
N LEU A 196 21.55 1.77 -14.45
CA LEU A 196 22.68 2.69 -14.37
C LEU A 196 23.29 2.91 -15.74
N TYR A 197 23.51 1.85 -16.52
CA TYR A 197 23.96 1.96 -17.91
C TYR A 197 23.05 2.90 -18.70
N LYS A 198 21.73 2.74 -18.60
CA LYS A 198 20.76 3.61 -19.28
C LYS A 198 20.92 5.08 -18.86
N ILE A 199 20.98 5.34 -17.56
CA ILE A 199 21.09 6.70 -17.01
C ILE A 199 22.37 7.37 -17.50
N PHE A 200 23.52 6.70 -17.39
CA PHE A 200 24.81 7.31 -17.70
C PHE A 200 25.08 7.41 -19.21
N THR A 201 24.58 6.49 -20.02
CA THR A 201 24.72 6.56 -21.49
C THR A 201 23.62 7.37 -22.17
N LYS A 202 22.54 7.71 -21.44
CA LYS A 202 21.33 8.37 -21.95
C LYS A 202 20.66 7.65 -23.13
N LYS A 203 21.00 6.38 -23.39
CA LYS A 203 20.46 5.63 -24.53
C LYS A 203 19.01 5.22 -24.30
N SER A 204 18.21 5.26 -25.37
CA SER A 204 16.93 4.57 -25.40
C SER A 204 17.14 3.11 -25.76
N PHE A 205 16.40 2.22 -25.10
CA PHE A 205 16.40 0.81 -25.44
C PHE A 205 15.21 0.55 -26.36
N LYS A 206 15.46 0.28 -27.64
CA LYS A 206 14.43 -0.21 -28.54
C LYS A 206 14.33 -1.72 -28.35
N VAL A 207 13.15 -2.19 -27.98
CA VAL A 207 12.82 -3.61 -27.86
C VAL A 207 11.86 -3.92 -28.99
N LYS A 208 12.11 -4.97 -29.77
CA LYS A 208 11.14 -5.50 -30.73
C LYS A 208 10.36 -6.59 -30.00
N ASP A 209 9.04 -6.47 -29.88
CA ASP A 209 8.18 -7.28 -28.99
C ASP A 209 8.15 -8.79 -29.32
N GLU A 210 8.60 -9.19 -30.51
CA GLU A 210 8.52 -10.56 -31.04
C GLU A 210 9.86 -11.32 -31.11
N THR A 211 10.80 -11.04 -30.21
CA THR A 211 12.11 -11.74 -30.22
C THR A 211 12.12 -13.01 -29.36
N SER A 212 12.71 -14.09 -29.91
CA SER A 212 13.02 -15.34 -29.20
C SER A 212 14.01 -15.12 -28.03
N PHE A 213 14.08 -16.05 -27.08
CA PHE A 213 15.02 -15.95 -25.94
C PHE A 213 16.47 -15.79 -26.36
N THR A 214 16.89 -16.54 -27.37
CA THR A 214 18.22 -16.45 -27.95
C THR A 214 18.53 -15.05 -28.46
N ARG A 215 17.56 -14.41 -29.14
CA ARG A 215 17.70 -13.02 -29.62
C ARG A 215 17.72 -12.01 -28.46
N LEU A 216 16.92 -12.21 -27.41
CA LEU A 216 16.93 -11.33 -26.23
C LEU A 216 18.29 -11.36 -25.51
N LEU A 217 18.86 -12.56 -25.33
CA LEU A 217 20.18 -12.75 -24.73
C LEU A 217 21.29 -12.16 -25.61
N GLN A 218 21.27 -12.41 -26.93
CA GLN A 218 22.23 -11.83 -27.87
C GLN A 218 22.17 -10.29 -27.85
N GLN A 219 20.98 -9.70 -27.83
CA GLN A 219 20.81 -8.25 -27.73
C GLN A 219 21.35 -7.69 -26.40
N GLN A 220 21.17 -8.40 -25.29
CA GLN A 220 21.75 -8.00 -24.01
C GLN A 220 23.27 -8.10 -24.03
N GLN A 221 23.84 -9.18 -24.55
CA GLN A 221 25.28 -9.39 -24.62
C GLN A 221 25.95 -8.33 -25.49
N ALA A 222 25.39 -8.07 -26.67
CA ALA A 222 25.87 -7.04 -27.59
C ALA A 222 25.79 -5.62 -27.00
N ARG A 223 24.91 -5.36 -26.02
CA ARG A 223 24.75 -4.04 -25.40
C ARG A 223 25.95 -3.63 -24.54
N PHE A 224 26.59 -4.61 -23.91
CA PHE A 224 27.72 -4.41 -22.99
C PHE A 224 29.09 -4.66 -23.65
N SER A 225 29.13 -4.93 -24.96
CA SER A 225 30.38 -5.21 -25.68
C SER A 225 31.26 -3.98 -25.93
N LYS A 226 30.68 -2.77 -25.91
CA LYS A 226 31.43 -1.51 -26.09
C LYS A 226 31.70 -0.86 -24.73
N PRO A 227 32.95 -0.39 -24.47
CA PRO A 227 33.27 0.36 -23.26
C PRO A 227 32.33 1.55 -23.07
N LEU A 228 31.83 1.76 -21.85
CA LEU A 228 30.93 2.87 -21.52
C LEU A 228 31.62 4.20 -21.78
N SER A 229 32.93 4.29 -21.56
CA SER A 229 33.74 5.48 -21.84
C SER A 229 33.71 5.95 -23.30
N ARG A 230 33.42 5.05 -24.26
CA ARG A 230 33.21 5.43 -25.67
C ARG A 230 31.82 6.04 -25.94
N ILE A 231 30.88 5.89 -25.01
CA ILE A 231 29.48 6.31 -25.17
C ILE A 231 29.18 7.50 -24.26
N ALA A 232 29.61 7.43 -23.00
CA ALA A 232 29.42 8.44 -21.96
C ALA A 232 30.77 9.13 -21.68
N ARG A 233 31.03 10.22 -22.40
CA ARG A 233 32.28 10.97 -22.29
C ARG A 233 32.48 11.48 -20.86
N GLY A 234 33.66 11.22 -20.28
CA GLY A 234 34.00 11.65 -18.92
C GLY A 234 33.48 10.74 -17.80
N ILE A 235 32.88 9.58 -18.10
CA ILE A 235 32.50 8.61 -17.06
C ILE A 235 33.76 8.12 -16.30
N PRO A 236 33.76 8.15 -14.95
CA PRO A 236 34.90 7.64 -14.18
C PRO A 236 35.13 6.14 -14.45
N LYS A 237 36.40 5.73 -14.68
CA LYS A 237 36.75 4.33 -14.95
C LYS A 237 36.23 3.36 -13.88
N ARG A 238 36.23 3.76 -12.60
CA ARG A 238 35.66 2.96 -11.50
C ARG A 238 34.14 2.76 -11.62
N LEU A 239 33.42 3.78 -12.10
CA LEU A 239 31.96 3.71 -12.30
C LEU A 239 31.63 2.78 -13.45
N GLU A 240 32.42 2.85 -14.53
CA GLU A 240 32.32 1.92 -15.65
C GLU A 240 32.52 0.47 -15.19
N ARG A 241 33.58 0.18 -14.43
CA ARG A 241 33.82 -1.18 -13.88
C ARG A 241 32.67 -1.68 -13.02
N LEU A 242 32.14 -0.83 -12.14
CA LEU A 242 30.98 -1.15 -11.29
C LEU A 242 29.77 -1.54 -12.14
N ILE A 243 29.43 -0.75 -13.16
CA ILE A 243 28.28 -1.03 -14.04
C ILE A 243 28.51 -2.31 -14.85
N VAL A 244 29.72 -2.52 -15.36
CA VAL A 244 30.07 -3.74 -16.10
C VAL A 244 29.94 -4.97 -15.21
N GLN A 245 30.43 -4.92 -13.97
CA GLN A 245 30.31 -6.03 -13.02
C GLN A 245 28.87 -6.34 -12.64
N LEU A 246 28.01 -5.33 -12.45
CA LEU A 246 26.58 -5.55 -12.22
C LEU A 246 25.92 -6.25 -13.42
N CYS A 247 26.31 -5.87 -14.64
CA CYS A 247 25.77 -6.43 -15.89
C CYS A 247 26.41 -7.76 -16.31
N SER A 248 27.22 -8.40 -15.47
CA SER A 248 27.81 -9.70 -15.81
C SER A 248 26.74 -10.77 -16.00
N PHE A 249 26.93 -11.63 -17.00
CA PHE A 249 25.97 -12.69 -17.33
C PHE A 249 25.92 -13.80 -16.28
N GLU A 250 27.05 -14.05 -15.62
CA GLU A 250 27.16 -15.04 -14.55
C GLU A 250 26.86 -14.38 -13.19
N PRO A 251 25.79 -14.76 -12.47
CA PRO A 251 25.43 -14.17 -11.19
C PRO A 251 26.57 -14.20 -10.16
N ALA A 252 27.41 -15.24 -10.16
CA ALA A 252 28.56 -15.37 -9.24
C ALA A 252 29.62 -14.27 -9.38
N THR A 253 29.70 -13.62 -10.55
CA THR A 253 30.67 -12.54 -10.80
C THR A 253 30.18 -11.16 -10.37
N ARG A 254 28.87 -11.04 -10.09
CA ARG A 254 28.25 -9.79 -9.63
C ARG A 254 28.56 -9.58 -8.14
N PHE A 255 28.20 -8.40 -7.63
CA PHE A 255 28.22 -8.14 -6.19
C PHE A 255 27.30 -9.13 -5.47
N SER A 256 27.72 -9.55 -4.27
CA SER A 256 26.94 -10.52 -3.50
C SER A 256 25.75 -9.83 -2.82
N ARG A 257 25.87 -8.54 -2.50
CA ARG A 257 24.88 -7.74 -1.78
C ARG A 257 24.85 -6.31 -2.30
N ALA A 258 23.70 -5.64 -2.16
CA ALA A 258 23.54 -4.26 -2.61
C ALA A 258 24.41 -3.28 -1.81
N ASN A 259 24.70 -3.57 -0.54
CA ASN A 259 25.55 -2.73 0.30
C ASN A 259 27.01 -2.65 -0.21
N GLU A 260 27.56 -3.69 -0.85
CA GLU A 260 28.92 -3.68 -1.43
C GLU A 260 29.09 -2.55 -2.46
N ILE A 261 28.01 -2.24 -3.19
CA ILE A 261 27.96 -1.16 -4.18
C ILE A 261 28.16 0.20 -3.50
N ILE A 262 27.61 0.40 -2.29
CA ILE A 262 27.82 1.63 -1.51
C ILE A 262 29.31 1.80 -1.18
N GLY A 263 29.99 0.70 -0.82
CA GLY A 263 31.44 0.69 -0.59
C GLY A 263 32.23 1.13 -1.84
N GLU A 264 31.86 0.64 -3.02
CA GLU A 264 32.47 1.08 -4.28
C GLU A 264 32.17 2.54 -4.62
N ILE A 265 30.95 3.02 -4.34
CA ILE A 265 30.58 4.44 -4.50
C ILE A 265 31.39 5.34 -3.56
N ASN A 266 31.65 4.92 -2.31
CA ASN A 266 32.51 5.65 -1.38
C ASN A 266 33.95 5.77 -1.92
N LYS A 267 34.53 4.64 -2.36
CA LYS A 267 35.87 4.61 -2.99
C LYS A 267 35.94 5.50 -4.24
N LEU A 268 34.84 5.62 -4.97
CA LEU A 268 34.77 6.38 -6.21
C LEU A 268 34.60 7.89 -5.97
N SER A 269 33.72 8.27 -5.06
CA SER A 269 33.31 9.65 -4.83
C SER A 269 34.21 10.41 -3.87
N ARG A 270 35.02 9.70 -3.06
CA ARG A 270 35.70 10.21 -1.87
C ARG A 270 34.73 10.80 -0.83
N LEU A 271 33.45 10.50 -0.95
CA LEU A 271 32.42 10.80 0.04
C LEU A 271 32.27 9.60 0.97
N LYS A 272 31.77 9.86 2.18
CA LYS A 272 31.50 8.82 3.18
C LYS A 272 30.00 8.64 3.32
N PHE A 273 29.41 7.82 2.46
CA PHE A 273 28.04 7.35 2.64
C PHE A 273 28.04 6.17 3.61
N GLU A 274 27.22 6.26 4.66
CA GLU A 274 26.95 5.13 5.54
C GLU A 274 26.25 4.01 4.76
N PHE A 275 26.45 2.74 5.15
CA PHE A 275 25.71 1.64 4.52
C PHE A 275 24.22 1.77 4.82
N GLU A 276 23.88 1.98 6.09
CA GLU A 276 22.53 2.26 6.56
C GLU A 276 22.52 3.57 7.37
N THR A 277 21.41 4.29 7.33
CA THR A 277 21.13 5.44 8.21
C THR A 277 20.27 4.98 9.38
N GLU A 278 20.14 5.80 10.41
CA GLU A 278 19.23 5.55 11.54
C GLU A 278 17.81 5.16 11.08
N LYS A 279 17.19 5.94 10.18
CA LYS A 279 15.85 5.66 9.62
C LYS A 279 15.77 4.35 8.83
N THR A 280 16.85 3.97 8.14
CA THR A 280 16.86 2.69 7.40
C THR A 280 17.11 1.52 8.34
N LEU A 281 17.84 1.69 9.44
CA LEU A 281 17.96 0.68 10.51
C LEU A 281 16.64 0.46 11.25
N GLU A 282 15.92 1.53 11.60
CA GLU A 282 14.57 1.45 12.21
C GLU A 282 13.63 0.58 11.37
N SER A 283 13.76 0.63 10.05
CA SER A 283 12.96 -0.16 9.12
C SER A 283 13.13 -1.66 9.35
N TYR A 284 14.33 -2.13 9.70
CA TYR A 284 14.58 -3.54 10.00
C TYR A 284 13.88 -3.99 11.28
N LEU A 285 13.82 -3.10 12.29
CA LEU A 285 13.13 -3.34 13.56
C LEU A 285 11.61 -3.35 13.37
N MET A 286 11.06 -2.39 12.62
CA MET A 286 9.62 -2.21 12.41
C MET A 286 8.99 -3.28 11.50
N SER A 287 9.81 -3.97 10.69
CA SER A 287 9.40 -5.02 9.76
C SER A 287 9.78 -6.42 10.23
N SER A 288 10.01 -6.62 11.52
CA SER A 288 10.18 -7.96 12.09
C SER A 288 8.97 -8.83 11.72
N LYS A 289 9.21 -10.13 11.47
CA LYS A 289 8.11 -11.09 11.26
C LYS A 289 7.14 -10.95 12.43
N PHE A 290 5.84 -10.94 12.14
CA PHE A 290 4.83 -11.02 13.18
C PHE A 290 4.90 -12.43 13.78
N VAL A 291 5.53 -12.56 14.95
CA VAL A 291 5.82 -13.82 15.63
C VAL A 291 5.40 -13.72 17.08
N GLY A 292 5.04 -14.85 17.70
CA GLY A 292 4.71 -14.93 19.12
C GLY A 292 3.35 -14.32 19.47
N ARG A 293 2.46 -14.19 18.47
CA ARG A 293 1.08 -13.70 18.61
C ARG A 293 0.07 -14.59 17.90
N GLU A 294 0.47 -15.84 17.64
CA GLU A 294 -0.33 -16.84 16.93
C GLU A 294 -1.63 -17.11 17.69
N LYS A 295 -1.56 -17.26 19.02
CA LYS A 295 -2.72 -17.50 19.89
C LYS A 295 -3.73 -16.35 19.83
N GLU A 296 -3.28 -15.11 19.93
CA GLU A 296 -4.15 -13.93 19.87
C GLU A 296 -4.77 -13.78 18.48
N MET A 297 -3.99 -14.02 17.41
CA MET A 297 -4.49 -13.98 16.04
C MET A 297 -5.52 -15.08 15.76
N GLU A 298 -5.28 -16.31 16.24
CA GLU A 298 -6.22 -17.43 16.16
C GLU A 298 -7.51 -17.13 16.90
N LEU A 299 -7.43 -16.57 18.11
CA LEU A 299 -8.60 -16.18 18.89
C LEU A 299 -9.42 -15.09 18.18
N LEU A 300 -8.77 -14.03 17.70
CA LEU A 300 -9.43 -12.98 16.92
C LEU A 300 -10.10 -13.54 15.67
N THR A 301 -9.40 -14.40 14.94
CA THR A 301 -9.92 -15.03 13.72
C THR A 301 -11.11 -15.93 14.02
N SER A 302 -11.07 -16.73 15.09
CA SER A 302 -12.17 -17.59 15.53
C SER A 302 -13.42 -16.80 15.90
N LEU A 303 -13.26 -15.74 16.70
CA LEU A 303 -14.37 -14.86 17.09
C LEU A 303 -14.97 -14.13 15.88
N TYR A 304 -14.13 -13.73 14.92
CA TYR A 304 -14.58 -13.13 13.68
C TYR A 304 -15.35 -14.10 12.78
N GLU A 305 -14.95 -15.37 12.68
CA GLU A 305 -15.73 -16.37 11.94
C GLU A 305 -17.11 -16.62 12.56
N LYS A 306 -17.24 -16.53 13.90
CA LYS A 306 -18.56 -16.55 14.57
C LYS A 306 -19.39 -15.33 14.19
N ALA A 307 -18.79 -14.14 14.21
CA ALA A 307 -19.46 -12.91 13.76
C ALA A 307 -19.93 -13.00 12.32
N ARG A 308 -19.15 -13.56 11.39
CA ARG A 308 -19.58 -13.76 10.00
C ARG A 308 -20.83 -14.64 9.87
N LYS A 309 -21.02 -15.59 10.79
CA LYS A 309 -22.18 -16.49 10.85
C LYS A 309 -23.41 -15.86 11.53
N GLY A 310 -23.35 -14.58 11.88
CA GLY A 310 -24.45 -13.84 12.50
C GLY A 310 -24.34 -13.70 14.01
N GLU A 311 -23.30 -14.24 14.65
CA GLU A 311 -23.07 -14.04 16.09
C GLU A 311 -22.14 -12.84 16.33
N GLY A 312 -22.66 -11.62 16.23
CA GLY A 312 -21.84 -10.42 16.33
C GLY A 312 -21.00 -10.38 17.61
N LYS A 313 -19.75 -9.95 17.49
CA LYS A 313 -18.77 -9.94 18.60
C LYS A 313 -18.18 -8.55 18.78
N VAL A 314 -17.95 -8.18 20.04
CA VAL A 314 -17.10 -7.05 20.43
C VAL A 314 -15.89 -7.61 21.17
N VAL A 315 -14.69 -7.26 20.71
CA VAL A 315 -13.43 -7.73 21.29
C VAL A 315 -12.56 -6.53 21.65
N LEU A 316 -11.95 -6.57 22.83
CA LEU A 316 -11.01 -5.54 23.27
C LEU A 316 -9.62 -6.14 23.47
N ILE A 317 -8.63 -5.60 22.77
CA ILE A 317 -7.22 -5.94 22.93
C ILE A 317 -6.62 -4.97 23.95
N THR A 318 -6.21 -5.49 25.10
CA THR A 318 -5.62 -4.71 26.20
C THR A 318 -4.16 -5.08 26.44
N GLY A 319 -3.40 -4.15 27.00
CA GLY A 319 -2.00 -4.35 27.37
C GLY A 319 -1.22 -3.04 27.45
N ASP A 320 0.04 -3.12 27.88
CA ASP A 320 0.88 -1.95 28.11
C ASP A 320 1.24 -1.20 26.82
N ALA A 321 1.73 0.04 26.97
CA ALA A 321 2.24 0.80 25.82
C ALA A 321 3.40 0.06 25.13
N GLY A 322 3.46 0.10 23.81
CA GLY A 322 4.54 -0.53 23.04
C GLY A 322 4.45 -2.05 22.83
N ILE A 323 3.54 -2.77 23.51
CA ILE A 323 3.43 -4.25 23.44
C ILE A 323 2.99 -4.83 22.07
N GLY A 324 2.66 -3.97 21.10
CA GLY A 324 2.31 -4.37 19.73
C GLY A 324 0.81 -4.46 19.41
N LYS A 325 -0.09 -3.88 20.22
CA LYS A 325 -1.56 -3.92 20.00
C LYS A 325 -1.98 -3.41 18.61
N SER A 326 -1.53 -2.22 18.21
CA SER A 326 -1.81 -1.66 16.88
C SER A 326 -1.20 -2.47 15.75
N ARG A 327 -0.12 -3.22 15.99
CA ARG A 327 0.44 -4.14 15.00
C ARG A 327 -0.47 -5.37 14.83
N LEU A 328 -0.91 -5.98 15.93
CA LEU A 328 -1.86 -7.09 15.92
C LEU A 328 -3.17 -6.70 15.23
N LEU A 329 -3.73 -5.53 15.54
CA LEU A 329 -4.96 -5.04 14.91
C LEU A 329 -4.81 -4.81 13.39
N ARG A 330 -3.68 -4.24 12.94
CA ARG A 330 -3.36 -4.07 11.52
C ARG A 330 -3.20 -5.40 10.78
N GLU A 331 -2.50 -6.36 11.39
CA GLU A 331 -2.37 -7.71 10.82
C GLU A 331 -3.73 -8.40 10.73
N PHE A 332 -4.59 -8.23 11.73
CA PHE A 332 -5.94 -8.77 11.74
C PHE A 332 -6.84 -8.09 10.69
N LYS A 333 -6.74 -6.77 10.49
CA LYS A 333 -7.41 -6.05 9.38
C LYS A 333 -7.09 -6.67 8.03
N ILE A 334 -5.83 -7.00 7.79
CA ILE A 334 -5.43 -7.66 6.54
C ILE A 334 -6.17 -9.00 6.44
N VAL A 335 -6.19 -9.82 7.50
CA VAL A 335 -6.92 -11.11 7.50
C VAL A 335 -8.41 -10.94 7.17
N THR A 336 -9.10 -9.95 7.74
CA THR A 336 -10.53 -9.73 7.46
C THR A 336 -10.77 -9.27 6.02
N GLN A 337 -9.98 -8.34 5.51
CA GLN A 337 -10.05 -7.90 4.11
C GLN A 337 -9.74 -9.05 3.14
N LEU A 338 -8.80 -9.92 3.49
CA LEU A 338 -8.48 -11.13 2.71
C LEU A 338 -9.65 -12.10 2.65
N LYS A 339 -10.59 -12.05 3.59
CA LYS A 339 -11.83 -12.85 3.57
C LYS A 339 -13.03 -12.11 2.98
N HIS A 340 -12.79 -10.98 2.29
CA HIS A 340 -13.77 -10.15 1.60
C HIS A 340 -14.72 -9.34 2.52
N SER A 341 -14.36 -9.16 3.79
CA SER A 341 -15.09 -8.27 4.70
C SER A 341 -14.79 -6.80 4.44
N HIS A 342 -15.84 -5.98 4.57
CA HIS A 342 -15.71 -4.52 4.58
C HIS A 342 -15.20 -4.09 5.96
N SER A 343 -13.94 -3.65 6.01
CA SER A 343 -13.24 -3.31 7.26
C SER A 343 -13.04 -1.80 7.38
N PHE A 344 -13.67 -1.21 8.37
CA PHE A 344 -13.62 0.20 8.72
C PHE A 344 -12.65 0.40 9.88
N ILE A 345 -11.89 1.49 9.88
CA ILE A 345 -10.97 1.82 10.98
C ILE A 345 -11.17 3.25 11.47
N GLY A 346 -11.29 3.37 12.78
CA GLY A 346 -11.39 4.63 13.51
C GLY A 346 -10.25 4.77 14.50
N TYR A 347 -9.80 6.00 14.75
CA TYR A 347 -8.75 6.31 15.71
C TYR A 347 -9.31 7.28 16.75
N ALA A 348 -9.09 7.01 18.03
CA ALA A 348 -9.36 7.97 19.07
C ALA A 348 -8.12 8.84 19.29
N HIS A 349 -8.30 10.16 19.28
CA HIS A 349 -7.21 11.11 19.44
C HIS A 349 -7.27 11.77 20.82
N ARG A 350 -6.09 12.11 21.35
CA ARG A 350 -5.97 12.90 22.58
C ARG A 350 -6.58 14.29 22.41
N ASP A 351 -6.27 14.94 21.29
CA ASP A 351 -6.69 16.31 20.95
C ASP A 351 -7.94 16.30 20.05
N LYS A 352 -8.95 15.51 20.44
CA LYS A 352 -10.19 15.37 19.66
C LYS A 352 -10.98 16.68 19.60
N THR A 353 -11.64 16.90 18.48
CA THR A 353 -12.42 18.12 18.19
C THR A 353 -13.93 17.94 18.36
N GLY A 354 -14.41 16.73 18.63
CA GLY A 354 -15.83 16.44 18.74
C GLY A 354 -16.15 15.10 19.42
N PRO A 355 -17.44 14.84 19.68
CA PRO A 355 -17.91 13.59 20.29
C PRO A 355 -17.75 12.41 19.35
N LEU A 356 -17.62 11.19 19.91
CA LEU A 356 -17.58 9.95 19.11
C LEU A 356 -16.44 9.94 18.06
N ASP A 357 -15.31 10.58 18.36
CA ASP A 357 -14.16 10.78 17.46
C ASP A 357 -13.78 9.56 16.59
N PRO A 358 -13.55 8.35 17.14
CA PRO A 358 -13.17 7.21 16.29
C PRO A 358 -14.29 6.78 15.33
N PHE A 359 -15.55 7.08 15.63
CA PHE A 359 -16.67 6.78 14.74
C PHE A 359 -16.85 7.80 13.62
N TYR A 360 -16.24 8.98 13.69
CA TYR A 360 -16.32 9.98 12.62
C TYR A 360 -15.81 9.41 11.29
N ALA A 361 -14.61 8.81 11.29
CA ALA A 361 -14.01 8.22 10.09
C ALA A 361 -14.87 7.06 9.54
N ILE A 362 -15.45 6.25 10.44
CA ILE A 362 -16.32 5.13 10.08
C ILE A 362 -17.59 5.65 9.40
N PHE A 363 -18.30 6.59 10.02
CA PHE A 363 -19.53 7.13 9.45
C PHE A 363 -19.29 7.94 8.17
N SER A 364 -18.16 8.63 8.05
CA SER A 364 -17.73 9.25 6.79
C SER A 364 -17.65 8.22 5.67
N GLU A 365 -17.00 7.07 5.92
CA GLU A 365 -16.89 5.98 4.94
C GLU A 365 -18.27 5.36 4.62
N LEU A 366 -19.12 5.15 5.63
CA LEU A 366 -20.47 4.60 5.46
C LEU A 366 -21.38 5.53 4.67
N ILE A 367 -21.34 6.84 4.91
CA ILE A 367 -22.13 7.81 4.15
C ILE A 367 -21.72 7.81 2.69
N ASN A 368 -20.41 7.81 2.41
CA ASN A 368 -19.96 7.68 1.03
C ASN A 368 -20.43 6.36 0.40
N TYR A 369 -20.56 5.30 1.21
CA TYR A 369 -21.15 4.05 0.76
C TYR A 369 -22.63 4.19 0.36
N LEU A 370 -23.43 4.88 1.17
CA LEU A 370 -24.88 5.03 0.97
C LEU A 370 -25.21 6.01 -0.18
N GLY A 371 -24.50 7.13 -0.30
CA GLY A 371 -24.90 8.32 -1.08
C GLY A 371 -25.12 8.17 -2.59
N LYS A 372 -24.70 7.07 -3.25
CA LYS A 372 -24.88 6.90 -4.71
C LYS A 372 -26.00 5.93 -5.12
N GLY A 373 -26.67 5.28 -4.17
CA GLY A 373 -27.72 4.29 -4.49
C GLY A 373 -28.88 4.24 -3.48
N LEU A 374 -28.86 5.10 -2.46
CA LEU A 374 -29.92 5.14 -1.46
C LEU A 374 -31.07 6.03 -1.96
N ASP A 375 -32.18 5.40 -2.35
CA ASP A 375 -33.45 6.09 -2.57
C ASP A 375 -34.16 6.29 -1.21
N LEU A 376 -34.03 7.50 -0.65
CA LEU A 376 -34.67 7.89 0.61
C LEU A 376 -36.20 7.86 0.55
N SER A 377 -36.81 7.85 -0.65
CA SER A 377 -38.26 7.66 -0.80
C SER A 377 -38.68 6.22 -0.47
N ARG A 378 -37.80 5.24 -0.74
CA ARG A 378 -37.99 3.80 -0.47
C ARG A 378 -37.43 3.34 0.88
N THR A 379 -36.53 4.10 1.50
CA THR A 379 -35.90 3.77 2.80
C THR A 379 -36.26 4.77 3.90
N LYS A 380 -37.57 4.96 4.14
CA LYS A 380 -38.09 5.88 5.19
C LYS A 380 -37.46 5.65 6.57
N LYS A 381 -37.11 4.40 6.90
CA LYS A 381 -36.50 4.00 8.18
C LYS A 381 -35.16 4.69 8.46
N LEU A 382 -34.38 5.05 7.43
CA LEU A 382 -33.06 5.68 7.61
C LEU A 382 -33.08 7.20 7.76
N ARG A 383 -34.24 7.84 7.58
CA ARG A 383 -34.33 9.31 7.64
C ARG A 383 -34.02 9.85 9.04
N LEU A 384 -34.51 9.19 10.09
CA LEU A 384 -34.18 9.56 11.47
C LEU A 384 -32.70 9.28 11.81
N PRO A 385 -32.14 8.08 11.52
CA PRO A 385 -30.71 7.80 11.61
C PRO A 385 -29.80 8.84 10.97
N LEU A 386 -30.10 9.23 9.72
CA LEU A 386 -29.32 10.23 9.00
C LEU A 386 -29.45 11.63 9.60
N ALA A 387 -30.64 12.01 10.08
CA ALA A 387 -30.84 13.29 10.77
C ALA A 387 -30.01 13.39 12.05
N VAL A 388 -29.98 12.31 12.84
CA VAL A 388 -29.13 12.21 14.05
C VAL A 388 -27.66 12.30 13.67
N LEU A 389 -27.23 11.56 12.66
CA LEU A 389 -25.83 11.54 12.24
C LEU A 389 -25.33 12.94 11.87
N PHE A 390 -26.08 13.67 11.03
CA PHE A 390 -25.68 15.02 10.60
C PHE A 390 -25.79 16.07 11.70
N ARG A 391 -26.58 15.83 12.77
CA ARG A 391 -26.56 16.69 13.97
C ARG A 391 -25.29 16.47 14.80
N ILE A 392 -24.84 15.23 14.94
CA ILE A 392 -23.63 14.89 15.71
C ILE A 392 -22.36 15.27 14.92
N PHE A 393 -22.37 15.04 13.61
CA PHE A 393 -21.24 15.32 12.72
C PHE A 393 -21.66 16.29 11.60
N PRO A 394 -21.77 17.61 11.91
CA PRO A 394 -22.27 18.61 10.96
C PRO A 394 -21.37 18.79 9.74
N ASP A 395 -20.10 18.40 9.82
CA ASP A 395 -19.12 18.53 8.73
C ASP A 395 -19.14 17.36 7.74
N LEU A 396 -19.87 16.27 8.00
CA LEU A 396 -19.96 15.15 7.07
C LEU A 396 -20.64 15.57 5.76
N THR A 397 -19.86 15.67 4.69
CA THR A 397 -20.31 16.17 3.39
C THR A 397 -21.15 15.14 2.62
N ASP A 398 -22.47 15.32 2.57
CA ASP A 398 -23.34 14.71 1.54
C ASP A 398 -24.60 15.57 1.32
N GLY A 399 -24.63 16.32 0.22
CA GLY A 399 -25.72 17.27 -0.06
C GLY A 399 -27.03 16.61 -0.51
N HIS A 400 -27.03 15.34 -0.92
CA HIS A 400 -28.25 14.65 -1.35
C HIS A 400 -28.97 14.01 -0.17
N LEU A 401 -28.23 13.39 0.75
CA LEU A 401 -28.79 12.70 1.91
C LEU A 401 -29.37 13.66 2.96
N ARG A 402 -28.97 14.93 2.96
CA ARG A 402 -29.52 15.96 3.84
C ARG A 402 -30.90 16.48 3.42
N LYS A 403 -31.34 16.22 2.19
CA LYS A 403 -32.62 16.71 1.69
C LYS A 403 -33.78 15.98 2.38
N ASN A 404 -34.79 16.73 2.81
CA ASN A 404 -36.01 16.21 3.39
C ASN A 404 -35.79 15.36 4.66
N LEU A 405 -34.76 15.61 5.46
CA LEU A 405 -34.61 14.94 6.76
C LEU A 405 -35.60 15.49 7.79
N PRO A 406 -36.13 14.65 8.71
CA PRO A 406 -37.01 15.11 9.77
C PRO A 406 -36.27 16.07 10.71
N LYS A 407 -36.97 17.09 11.20
CA LYS A 407 -36.46 17.91 12.31
C LYS A 407 -36.43 17.05 13.58
N LEU A 408 -35.29 17.07 14.27
CA LEU A 408 -35.15 16.36 15.53
C LEU A 408 -35.80 17.17 16.65
N VAL A 409 -36.80 16.59 17.31
CA VAL A 409 -37.43 17.17 18.50
C VAL A 409 -36.40 17.20 19.65
N SER A 410 -36.36 18.28 20.43
CA SER A 410 -35.55 18.33 21.64
C SER A 410 -36.19 17.45 22.70
N LEU A 411 -35.40 16.56 23.32
CA LEU A 411 -35.86 15.66 24.37
C LEU A 411 -35.01 15.88 25.62
N GLU A 412 -35.43 15.28 26.73
CA GLU A 412 -34.59 15.23 27.93
C GLU A 412 -33.23 14.58 27.62
N PRO A 413 -32.11 15.01 28.24
CA PRO A 413 -30.76 14.58 27.85
C PRO A 413 -30.57 13.06 27.77
N LYS A 414 -31.19 12.31 28.68
CA LYS A 414 -31.14 10.84 28.70
C LYS A 414 -31.88 10.20 27.52
N GLN A 415 -33.06 10.74 27.18
CA GLN A 415 -33.88 10.27 26.07
C GLN A 415 -33.24 10.64 24.73
N GLU A 416 -32.70 11.85 24.61
CA GLU A 416 -31.98 12.29 23.41
C GLU A 416 -30.76 11.40 23.15
N LYS A 417 -29.96 11.11 24.18
CA LYS A 417 -28.81 10.21 24.05
C LYS A 417 -29.21 8.80 23.60
N LEU A 418 -30.28 8.23 24.18
CA LEU A 418 -30.76 6.90 23.80
C LEU A 418 -31.22 6.89 22.34
N ARG A 419 -32.02 7.88 21.92
CA ARG A 419 -32.42 8.07 20.52
C ARG A 419 -31.19 8.14 19.60
N ASN A 420 -30.18 8.92 20.00
CA ASN A 420 -28.98 9.09 19.18
C ASN A 420 -28.22 7.76 19.03
N PHE A 421 -28.08 6.99 20.11
CA PHE A 421 -27.44 5.68 20.07
C PHE A 421 -28.20 4.66 19.22
N GLU A 422 -29.53 4.62 19.36
CA GLU A 422 -30.41 3.74 18.58
C GLU A 422 -30.30 4.06 17.09
N ALA A 423 -30.41 5.34 16.74
CA ALA A 423 -30.28 5.85 15.38
C ALA A 423 -28.94 5.49 14.73
N LEU A 424 -27.82 5.72 15.41
CA LEU A 424 -26.49 5.37 14.90
C LEU A 424 -26.29 3.84 14.77
N SER A 425 -26.83 3.07 15.71
CA SER A 425 -26.81 1.60 15.68
C SER A 425 -27.65 1.03 14.53
N GLU A 426 -28.81 1.62 14.24
CA GLU A 426 -29.66 1.27 13.10
C GLU A 426 -28.93 1.54 11.78
N LEU A 427 -28.22 2.67 11.67
CA LEU A 427 -27.42 2.99 10.49
C LEU A 427 -26.31 1.96 10.24
N ILE A 428 -25.55 1.60 11.28
CA ILE A 428 -24.51 0.55 11.19
C ILE A 428 -25.14 -0.79 10.80
N GLY A 429 -26.27 -1.15 11.42
CA GLY A 429 -27.00 -2.37 11.11
C GLY A 429 -27.45 -2.46 9.66
N TYR A 430 -28.06 -1.39 9.15
CA TYR A 430 -28.47 -1.31 7.76
C TYR A 430 -27.28 -1.45 6.80
N CYS A 431 -26.17 -0.75 7.09
CA CYS A 431 -24.96 -0.87 6.30
C CYS A 431 -24.43 -2.31 6.30
N ALA A 432 -24.35 -2.96 7.47
CA ALA A 432 -23.92 -4.35 7.58
C ALA A 432 -24.82 -5.30 6.77
N SER A 433 -26.15 -5.16 6.85
CA SER A 433 -27.07 -5.99 6.05
C SER A 433 -26.89 -5.84 4.54
N ASN A 434 -26.46 -4.66 4.05
CA ASN A 434 -26.26 -4.40 2.62
C ASN A 434 -24.83 -4.65 2.13
N LEU A 435 -23.84 -4.57 3.01
CA LEU A 435 -22.42 -4.81 2.72
C LEU A 435 -22.03 -6.27 2.91
N GLY A 436 -22.86 -7.05 3.59
CA GLY A 436 -22.50 -8.38 4.07
C GLY A 436 -21.59 -8.25 5.29
N GLU A 437 -20.42 -8.86 5.23
CA GLU A 437 -19.54 -8.99 6.39
C GLU A 437 -18.88 -7.66 6.76
N PHE A 438 -19.10 -7.24 8.01
CA PHE A 438 -18.85 -5.88 8.46
C PHE A 438 -17.92 -5.86 9.67
N VAL A 439 -16.75 -5.23 9.53
CA VAL A 439 -15.72 -5.18 10.56
C VAL A 439 -15.42 -3.75 10.95
N ILE A 440 -15.53 -3.41 12.23
CA ILE A 440 -15.12 -2.13 12.80
C ILE A 440 -13.87 -2.33 13.64
N LEU A 441 -12.81 -1.59 13.33
CA LEU A 441 -11.57 -1.57 14.09
C LEU A 441 -11.39 -0.18 14.75
N LEU A 442 -11.14 -0.15 16.06
CA LEU A 442 -10.99 1.08 16.82
C LEU A 442 -9.60 1.12 17.48
N GLU A 443 -8.78 2.09 17.09
CA GLU A 443 -7.46 2.30 17.68
C GLU A 443 -7.48 3.31 18.81
N ASP A 444 -6.63 3.05 19.81
CA ASP A 444 -6.32 3.96 20.90
C ASP A 444 -7.52 4.39 21.78
N LEU A 445 -8.45 3.46 22.06
CA LEU A 445 -9.65 3.71 22.86
C LEU A 445 -9.42 4.24 24.29
N HIS A 446 -8.17 4.19 24.78
CA HIS A 446 -7.79 4.84 26.04
C HIS A 446 -7.86 6.38 25.96
N TRP A 447 -7.97 6.97 24.77
CA TRP A 447 -8.22 8.40 24.55
C TRP A 447 -9.68 8.72 24.18
N ALA A 448 -10.54 7.69 24.08
CA ALA A 448 -11.95 7.87 23.76
C ALA A 448 -12.68 8.67 24.84
N ASP A 449 -13.72 9.43 24.47
CA ASP A 449 -14.61 10.07 25.46
C ASP A 449 -15.58 9.05 26.08
N ASP A 450 -16.18 9.45 27.20
CA ASP A 450 -17.19 8.64 27.88
C ASP A 450 -18.38 8.31 26.98
N LEU A 451 -18.71 9.22 26.05
CA LEU A 451 -19.81 9.01 25.10
C LEU A 451 -19.51 7.88 24.11
N THR A 452 -18.27 7.79 23.62
CA THR A 452 -17.76 6.73 22.74
C THR A 452 -17.80 5.40 23.43
N ILE A 453 -17.31 5.33 24.68
CA ILE A 453 -17.33 4.08 25.46
C ILE A 453 -18.77 3.63 25.71
N GLN A 454 -19.67 4.56 26.04
CA GLN A 454 -21.08 4.26 26.26
C GLN A 454 -21.79 3.83 24.97
N PHE A 455 -21.47 4.45 23.84
CA PHE A 455 -22.01 4.05 22.54
C PHE A 455 -21.49 2.67 22.12
N LEU A 456 -20.20 2.37 22.34
CA LEU A 456 -19.63 1.05 22.08
C LEU A 456 -20.29 -0.05 22.92
N LYS A 457 -20.57 0.23 24.20
CA LYS A 457 -21.35 -0.69 25.07
C LYS A 457 -22.77 -0.90 24.54
N TYR A 458 -23.42 0.17 24.09
CA TYR A 458 -24.75 0.09 23.48
C TYR A 458 -24.74 -0.74 22.19
N LEU A 459 -23.78 -0.48 21.29
CA LEU A 459 -23.59 -1.27 20.07
C LEU A 459 -23.38 -2.74 20.39
N GLY A 460 -22.49 -3.07 21.33
CA GLY A 460 -22.19 -4.45 21.68
C GLY A 460 -23.42 -5.27 22.11
N ARG A 461 -24.40 -4.64 22.76
CA ARG A 461 -25.67 -5.27 23.14
C ARG A 461 -26.65 -5.46 21.98
N ASN A 462 -26.52 -4.66 20.91
CA ASN A 462 -27.47 -4.59 19.80
C ASN A 462 -26.96 -5.24 18.50
N ILE A 463 -25.74 -5.79 18.50
CA ILE A 463 -25.16 -6.47 17.33
C ILE A 463 -25.07 -7.99 17.49
N THR A 464 -25.52 -8.56 18.61
CA THR A 464 -25.33 -9.98 18.95
C THR A 464 -25.84 -10.93 17.89
N ASP A 465 -26.94 -10.59 17.22
CA ASP A 465 -27.57 -11.39 16.16
C ASP A 465 -27.31 -10.81 14.75
N ARG A 466 -26.21 -10.07 14.60
CA ARG A 466 -25.81 -9.43 13.35
C ARG A 466 -24.42 -9.89 12.93
N ASN A 467 -24.15 -9.81 11.64
CA ASN A 467 -22.87 -10.15 11.03
C ASN A 467 -21.79 -9.06 11.20
N ILE A 468 -21.65 -8.54 12.43
CA ILE A 468 -20.79 -7.40 12.77
C ILE A 468 -19.70 -7.85 13.74
N PHE A 469 -18.44 -7.56 13.41
CA PHE A 469 -17.30 -7.74 14.31
C PHE A 469 -16.70 -6.38 14.68
N ILE A 470 -16.61 -6.08 15.98
CA ILE A 470 -15.97 -4.85 16.47
C ILE A 470 -14.72 -5.23 17.27
N CYS A 471 -13.57 -4.66 16.94
CA CYS A 471 -12.34 -4.86 17.69
C CYS A 471 -11.70 -3.53 18.07
N GLY A 472 -11.48 -3.32 19.36
CA GLY A 472 -10.83 -2.13 19.90
C GLY A 472 -9.45 -2.42 20.49
N THR A 473 -8.56 -1.43 20.51
CA THR A 473 -7.32 -1.48 21.30
C THR A 473 -7.35 -0.46 22.42
N CYS A 474 -6.92 -0.86 23.62
CA CYS A 474 -6.88 0.00 24.80
C CYS A 474 -5.61 -0.27 25.62
N ARG A 475 -5.12 0.73 26.36
CA ARG A 475 -4.10 0.51 27.39
C ARG A 475 -4.76 -0.11 28.62
N ARG A 476 -4.00 -0.88 29.39
CA ARG A 476 -4.44 -1.34 30.72
C ARG A 476 -4.40 -0.20 31.71
#